data_AF-A0A433KE98-F1
#
_entry.id   AF-A0A433KE98-F1
#
_cell.length_a   1.000
_cell.length_b   1.000
_cell.length_c   1.000
_cell.angle_alpha   90.00
_cell.angle_beta   90.00
_cell.angle_gamma   90.00
#
_symmetry.space_group_name_H-M   'P 1'
#
loop_
_entity.id
_entity.type
_entity.pdbx_description
1 polymer ?
#
loop_
_entity_poly.entity_id
_entity_poly.type
_entity_poly.pdbx_seq_one_letter_code
_entity_poly.pdbx_strand_id
1 'polypeptide(L)' 'MKTERAFKYRFYPTPEQATLLARTFGCVRFVWNAVLRYRTDAFYERQEKVSYNDASAFLTQLKKQPDTAFL' A
#
# COMPACT_ATOMS: atom_id res chain seq x y z
N MET A 1 17.66 21.34 20.29
CA MET A 1 17.89 20.95 18.88
C MET A 1 17.70 19.44 18.78
N LYS A 2 16.75 18.95 17.98
CA LYS A 2 16.43 17.52 17.90
C LYS A 2 17.41 16.88 16.90
N THR A 3 18.24 15.95 17.36
CA THR A 3 19.20 15.26 16.47
C THR A 3 18.48 14.16 15.71
N GLU A 4 18.43 14.26 14.39
CA GLU A 4 17.94 13.19 13.53
C GLU A 4 19.04 12.15 13.32
N ARG A 5 18.69 10.86 13.44
CA ARG A 5 19.62 9.75 13.25
C ARG A 5 19.10 8.86 12.14
N ALA A 6 19.96 8.54 11.18
CA ALA A 6 19.70 7.54 10.16
C ALA A 6 20.62 6.33 10.41
N PHE A 7 20.10 5.13 10.21
CA PHE A 7 20.85 3.89 10.38
C PHE A 7 20.81 3.06 9.11
N LYS A 8 21.93 2.39 8.81
CA LYS A 8 22.06 1.46 7.70
C LYS A 8 22.48 0.11 8.27
N TYR A 9 21.68 -0.92 8.01
CA TYR A 9 21.95 -2.28 8.44
C TYR A 9 21.94 -3.24 7.27
N ARG A 10 22.68 -4.34 7.43
CA ARG A 10 22.61 -5.49 6.54
C ARG A 10 21.69 -6.50 7.18
N PHE A 11 20.67 -6.92 6.44
CA PHE A 11 19.65 -7.81 6.94
C PHE A 11 19.72 -9.13 6.17
N TYR A 12 19.70 -10.25 6.90
CA TYR A 12 19.79 -11.60 6.36
C TYR A 12 18.57 -12.39 6.87
N PRO A 13 17.44 -12.35 6.14
CA PRO A 13 16.22 -13.02 6.57
C PRO A 13 16.36 -14.54 6.53
N THR A 14 15.65 -15.23 7.44
CA THR A 14 15.34 -16.65 7.25
C THR A 14 14.42 -16.84 6.03
N PRO A 15 14.31 -18.05 5.45
CA PRO A 15 13.38 -18.30 4.35
C PRO A 15 11.93 -17.88 4.62
N GLU A 16 11.44 -18.07 5.84
CA GLU A 16 10.10 -17.68 6.28
C GLU A 16 9.96 -16.15 6.32
N GLN A 17 10.97 -15.46 6.85
CA GLN A 17 11.01 -14.00 6.87
C GLN A 17 11.04 -13.41 5.46
N ALA A 18 11.86 -13.98 4.56
CA ALA A 18 11.94 -13.55 3.17
C ALA A 18 10.57 -13.68 2.47
N THR A 19 9.87 -14.79 2.71
CA THR A 19 8.53 -15.03 2.18
C THR A 19 7.52 -14.01 2.72
N LEU A 20 7.53 -13.76 4.03
CA LEU A 20 6.66 -12.76 4.65
C LEU A 20 6.91 -11.36 4.11
N LEU A 21 8.18 -10.98 3.92
CA LEU A 21 8.58 -9.70 3.35
C LEU A 21 8.13 -9.57 1.90
N ALA A 22 8.34 -10.60 1.08
CA ALA A 22 7.87 -10.60 -0.31
C ALA A 22 6.34 -10.40 -0.40
N ARG A 23 5.58 -11.12 0.43
CA ARG A 23 4.12 -10.93 0.54
C ARG A 23 3.76 -9.51 0.96
N THR A 24 4.40 -9.01 2.01
CA THR A 24 4.14 -7.66 2.56
C THR A 24 4.42 -6.58 1.52
N PHE A 25 5.59 -6.61 0.88
CA PHE A 25 5.98 -5.63 -0.13
C PHE A 25 5.11 -5.73 -1.38
N GLY A 26 4.70 -6.94 -1.77
CA GLY A 26 3.73 -7.17 -2.83
C GLY A 26 2.39 -6.50 -2.53
N CYS A 27 1.80 -6.76 -1.36
CA CYS A 27 0.54 -6.15 -0.93
C CYS A 27 0.65 -4.62 -0.85
N VAL A 28 1.72 -4.08 -0.26
CA VAL A 28 1.95 -2.63 -0.18
C VAL A 28 2.03 -2.00 -1.56
N ARG A 29 2.79 -2.60 -2.48
CA ARG A 29 2.92 -2.10 -3.86
C ARG A 29 1.57 -2.13 -4.58
N PHE A 30 0.80 -3.20 -4.42
CA PHE A 30 -0.51 -3.33 -5.03
C PHE A 30 -1.47 -2.24 -4.51
N VAL A 31 -1.61 -2.11 -3.19
CA VAL A 31 -2.49 -1.12 -2.57
C VAL A 31 -2.11 0.30 -2.99
N TRP A 32 -0.81 0.61 -3.01
CA TRP A 32 -0.32 1.91 -3.47
C TRP A 32 -0.78 2.22 -4.90
N ASN A 33 -0.55 1.29 -5.84
CA ASN A 33 -0.92 1.47 -7.23
C ASN A 33 -2.45 1.57 -7.41
N ALA A 34 -3.23 0.75 -6.69
CA ALA A 34 -4.69 0.77 -6.75
C ALA A 34 -5.26 2.10 -6.25
N VAL A 35 -4.77 2.61 -5.11
CA VAL A 35 -5.23 3.89 -4.56
C VAL A 35 -4.76 5.06 -5.43
N LEU A 36 -3.54 5.00 -5.98
CA LEU A 36 -3.05 5.99 -6.93
C LEU A 36 -3.96 6.04 -8.16
N ARG A 37 -4.29 4.89 -8.73
CA ARG A 37 -5.20 4.80 -9.88
C ARG A 37 -6.58 5.36 -9.56
N TYR A 38 -7.17 4.94 -8.43
CA TYR A 38 -8.46 5.44 -7.98
C TYR A 38 -8.50 6.98 -7.86
N ARG A 39 -7.44 7.56 -7.29
CA ARG A 39 -7.27 9.03 -7.18
C ARG A 39 -7.16 9.71 -8.53
N THR A 40 -6.34 9.14 -9.41
CA THR A 40 -6.14 9.64 -10.77
C THR A 40 -7.46 9.65 -11.54
N ASP A 41 -8.18 8.53 -11.57
CA ASP A 41 -9.44 8.40 -12.31
C ASP A 41 -10.50 9.37 -11.75
N ALA A 42 -10.63 9.46 -10.41
CA ALA A 42 -11.57 10.40 -9.78
C ALA A 42 -11.31 11.86 -10.17
N PHE A 43 -10.04 12.26 -10.24
CA PHE A 43 -9.69 13.61 -10.65
C PHE A 43 -9.93 13.84 -12.15
N TYR A 44 -9.45 12.96 -13.02
CA TYR A 44 -9.56 13.20 -14.46
C TYR A 44 -10.98 13.05 -15.00
N GLU A 45 -11.79 12.16 -14.43
CA GLU A 45 -13.16 11.92 -14.90
C GLU A 45 -14.19 12.83 -14.23
N ARG A 46 -14.01 13.13 -12.93
CA ARG A 46 -15.02 13.82 -12.11
C ARG A 46 -14.53 15.12 -11.45
N GLN A 47 -13.25 15.46 -11.62
CA GLN A 47 -12.61 16.61 -10.95
C GLN A 47 -12.68 16.53 -9.42
N GLU A 48 -12.74 15.30 -8.88
CA GLU A 48 -12.87 15.03 -7.45
C GLU A 48 -11.51 14.81 -6.79
N LYS A 49 -11.38 15.28 -5.54
CA LYS A 49 -10.23 14.95 -4.69
C LYS A 49 -10.64 13.87 -3.70
N VAL A 50 -9.99 12.72 -3.78
CA VAL A 50 -10.19 11.60 -2.86
C VAL A 50 -9.39 11.84 -1.57
N SER A 51 -10.09 11.91 -0.44
CA SER A 51 -9.45 12.07 0.87
C SER A 51 -8.79 10.77 1.35
N TYR A 52 -8.12 10.82 2.49
CA TYR A 52 -7.61 9.60 3.14
C TYR A 52 -8.74 8.65 3.53
N ASN A 53 -9.83 9.17 4.09
CA ASN A 53 -10.96 8.35 4.54
C ASN A 53 -11.62 7.62 3.36
N ASP A 54 -11.76 8.30 2.22
CA ASP A 54 -12.31 7.72 1.00
C ASP A 54 -11.40 6.61 0.46
N ALA A 55 -10.08 6.83 0.43
CA ALA A 55 -9.12 5.81 0.03
C ALA A 55 -9.11 4.59 0.98
N SER A 56 -9.29 4.82 2.29
CA SER A 56 -9.39 3.75 3.29
C SER A 56 -10.67 2.93 3.12
N ALA A 57 -11.81 3.58 2.84
CA ALA A 57 -13.06 2.92 2.52
C ALA A 57 -12.95 2.09 1.23
N PHE A 58 -12.33 2.65 0.19
CA PHE A 58 -12.04 1.92 -1.04
C PHE A 58 -11.18 0.67 -0.80
N LEU A 59 -10.09 0.79 -0.03
CA LEU A 59 -9.26 -0.37 0.33
C LEU A 59 -10.04 -1.44 1.09
N THR A 60 -10.94 -1.04 1.99
CA THR A 60 -11.80 -1.98 2.73
C THR A 60 -12.68 -2.79 1.78
N GLN A 61 -13.21 -2.18 0.72
CA GLN A 61 -13.98 -2.90 -0.29
C GLN A 61 -13.09 -3.77 -1.17
N LEU A 62 -11.89 -3.29 -1.52
CA LEU A 62 -10.92 -4.06 -2.29
C LEU A 62 -10.55 -5.36 -1.58
N LYS A 63 -10.28 -5.34 -0.27
CA LYS A 63 -9.96 -6.55 0.51
C LYS A 63 -11.08 -7.61 0.54
N LYS A 64 -12.32 -7.24 0.22
CA LYS A 64 -13.45 -8.19 0.18
C LYS A 64 -13.59 -8.91 -1.16
N GLN A 65 -12.92 -8.43 -2.21
CA GLN A 65 -13.03 -9.04 -3.53
C GLN A 65 -12.21 -10.34 -3.58
N PRO A 66 -12.71 -11.40 -4.25
CA PRO A 66 -11.99 -12.68 -4.34
C PRO A 66 -10.59 -12.55 -4.94
N ASP A 67 -10.45 -11.73 -5.97
CA ASP A 67 -9.18 -11.55 -6.71
C ASP A 67 -8.09 -10.86 -5.88
N THR A 68 -8.49 -10.17 -4.81
CA THR A 68 -7.60 -9.44 -3.90
C THR A 68 -7.65 -9.99 -2.47
N ALA A 69 -8.11 -11.23 -2.29
CA ALA A 69 -8.17 -11.91 -1.00
C ALA A 69 -6.78 -12.14 -0.34
N PHE A 70 -5.69 -11.91 -1.08
CA PHE A 70 -4.33 -11.97 -0.56
C PHE A 70 -3.89 -10.72 0.23
N LEU A 71 -4.68 -9.63 0.19
CA LEU A 71 -4.45 -8.35 0.89
C LEU A 71 -4.97 -8.33 2.33
#